data_AF-A0A4Y2W198-F1
#
_entry.id   AF-A0A4Y2W198-F1
#
_cell.length_a   1.000
_cell.length_b   1.000
_cell.length_c   1.000
_cell.angle_alpha   90.00
_cell.angle_beta   90.00
_cell.angle_gamma   90.00
#
_symmetry.space_group_name_H-M   'P 1'
#
loop_
_entity.id
_entity.type
_entity.pdbx_description
1 polymer ?
#
loop_
_entity_poly.entity_id
_entity_poly.type
_entity_poly.pdbx_seq_one_letter_code
_entity_poly.pdbx_strand_id
1 'polypeptide(L)'
;MGSQSRRPTCVPLLTARHKALRLAWARQHYHWTVDDWKLVAWSDESRFQLYRTDAHVRDIATPHASRVATKCLLEHSSDLRHFHWPPKSPDMNIIEDIWDALLYAVEKRSPPPLTPMNLLTALRDSWCEFPPGYLQTLVEFIPRRFASLLCARGGPTR
;
A
#
# COMPACT_ATOMS: atom_id res chain seq x y z
N MET A 1 -20.71 15.83 -17.58
CA MET A 1 -19.28 16.13 -17.33
C MET A 1 -18.87 15.36 -16.09
N GLY A 2 -18.08 14.29 -16.26
CA GLY A 2 -17.75 13.34 -15.19
C GLY A 2 -16.53 13.76 -14.41
N SER A 3 -16.71 14.13 -13.14
CA SER A 3 -15.60 14.33 -12.21
C SER A 3 -15.07 12.96 -11.79
N GLN A 4 -13.92 12.56 -12.35
CA GLN A 4 -13.13 11.47 -11.79
C GLN A 4 -12.62 11.94 -10.41
N SER A 5 -13.31 11.54 -9.34
CA SER A 5 -12.80 11.69 -7.98
C SER A 5 -11.67 10.66 -7.80
N ARG A 6 -10.47 11.00 -8.25
CA ARG A 6 -9.27 10.31 -7.80
C ARG A 6 -8.99 10.81 -6.39
N ARG A 7 -8.85 9.90 -5.44
CA ARG A 7 -8.45 10.22 -4.08
C ARG A 7 -7.15 11.04 -4.14
N PRO A 8 -7.05 12.17 -3.44
CA PRO A 8 -5.73 12.73 -3.18
C PRO A 8 -4.99 11.68 -2.35
N THR A 9 -3.98 11.03 -2.91
CA THR A 9 -2.98 10.31 -2.13
C THR A 9 -2.48 11.33 -1.12
N CYS A 10 -2.86 11.17 0.15
CA CYS A 10 -2.52 12.13 1.19
C CYS A 10 -1.03 11.95 1.45
N VAL A 11 -0.21 12.64 0.66
CA VAL A 11 1.25 12.52 0.73
C VAL A 11 1.65 12.99 2.13
N PRO A 12 2.09 12.09 3.03
CA PRO A 12 2.43 12.49 4.37
C PRO A 12 3.58 13.49 4.28
N LEU A 13 3.50 14.59 5.04
CA LEU A 13 4.53 15.64 5.01
C LEU A 13 5.93 15.02 5.24
N LEU A 14 6.76 15.09 4.20
CA LEU A 14 8.11 14.52 4.18
C LEU A 14 9.10 15.55 4.70
N THR A 15 9.73 15.25 5.84
CA THR A 15 10.86 16.00 6.37
C THR A 15 12.11 15.70 5.53
N ALA A 16 13.15 16.54 5.65
CA ALA A 16 14.43 16.29 4.98
C ALA A 16 15.02 14.91 5.34
N ARG A 17 14.86 14.48 6.60
CA ARG A 17 15.25 13.14 7.07
C ARG A 17 14.49 12.03 6.35
N HIS A 18 13.17 12.16 6.18
CA HIS A 18 12.38 11.15 5.46
C HIS A 18 12.82 11.04 4.00
N LYS A 19 13.05 12.17 3.31
CA LYS A 19 13.53 12.17 1.92
C LYS A 19 14.91 11.50 1.78
N ALA A 20 15.83 11.78 2.70
CA ALA A 20 17.15 11.16 2.71
C ALA A 20 17.09 9.63 2.91
N LEU A 21 16.27 9.16 3.84
CA LEU A 21 16.07 7.72 4.08
C LEU A 21 15.43 7.03 2.88
N ARG A 22 14.40 7.64 2.29
CA ARG A 22 13.74 7.15 1.06
C ARG A 22 14.72 7.03 -0.10
N LEU A 23 15.57 8.04 -0.31
CA LEU A 23 16.58 8.03 -1.36
C LEU A 23 17.69 7.00 -1.13
N ALA A 24 18.18 6.87 0.11
CA ALA A 24 19.19 5.88 0.46
C ALA A 24 18.70 4.46 0.20
N TRP A 25 17.47 4.18 0.63
CA TRP A 25 16.79 2.92 0.35
C TRP A 25 16.60 2.67 -1.15
N ALA A 26 16.15 3.69 -1.90
CA ALA A 26 15.95 3.56 -3.34
C ALA A 26 17.25 3.19 -4.09
N ARG A 27 18.39 3.74 -3.63
CA ARG A 27 19.72 3.42 -4.17
C ARG A 27 20.17 2.01 -3.84
N GLN A 28 19.85 1.51 -2.64
CA GLN A 28 20.22 0.16 -2.23
C GLN A 28 19.54 -0.92 -3.09
N HIS A 29 18.35 -0.63 -3.62
CA HIS A 29 17.56 -1.58 -4.40
C HIS A 29 17.46 -1.18 -5.89
N TYR A 30 18.33 -0.27 -6.36
CA TYR A 30 18.34 0.18 -7.76
C TYR A 30 18.61 -0.96 -8.77
N HIS A 31 19.35 -1.98 -8.35
CA HIS A 31 19.71 -3.12 -9.21
C HIS A 31 18.64 -4.22 -9.23
N TRP A 32 17.55 -4.08 -8.46
CA TRP A 32 16.53 -5.12 -8.35
C TRP A 32 15.70 -5.22 -9.63
N THR A 33 15.50 -6.45 -10.08
CA THR A 33 14.67 -6.79 -11.22
C THR A 33 13.22 -7.02 -10.78
N VAL A 34 12.30 -7.12 -11.74
CA VAL A 34 10.90 -7.49 -11.47
C VAL A 34 10.83 -8.85 -10.75
N ASP A 35 11.72 -9.78 -11.06
CA ASP A 35 11.72 -11.10 -10.43
C ASP A 35 12.16 -11.05 -8.97
N ASP A 36 13.06 -10.13 -8.60
CA ASP A 36 13.37 -9.87 -7.19
C ASP A 36 12.14 -9.32 -6.45
N TRP A 37 11.37 -8.43 -7.08
CA TRP A 37 10.14 -7.86 -6.51
C TRP A 37 9.02 -8.89 -6.36
N LYS A 38 8.97 -9.92 -7.20
CA LYS A 38 8.00 -11.03 -7.07
C LYS A 38 8.24 -11.88 -5.82
N LEU A 39 9.46 -11.87 -5.27
CA LEU A 39 9.80 -12.61 -4.06
C LEU A 39 9.50 -11.83 -2.76
N VAL A 40 9.10 -10.56 -2.88
CA VAL A 40 8.76 -9.73 -1.72
C VAL A 40 7.36 -10.08 -1.23
N ALA A 41 7.25 -10.38 0.07
CA ALA A 41 5.96 -10.47 0.75
C ALA A 41 5.49 -9.06 1.14
N TRP A 42 4.37 -8.63 0.58
CA TRP A 42 3.75 -7.33 0.87
C TRP A 42 2.68 -7.53 1.94
N SER A 43 2.69 -6.72 3.01
CA SER A 43 1.62 -6.70 4.04
C SER A 43 1.42 -5.29 4.61
N ASP A 44 0.17 -4.87 4.80
CA ASP A 44 -0.19 -3.63 5.49
C ASP A 44 -1.64 -3.71 6.04
N GLU A 45 -2.01 -2.80 6.94
CA GLU A 45 -3.35 -2.71 7.51
C GLU A 45 -4.09 -1.48 6.94
N SER A 46 -5.38 -1.63 6.62
CA SER A 46 -6.23 -0.51 6.19
C SER A 46 -7.60 -0.57 6.85
N ARG A 47 -8.24 0.60 7.00
CA ARG A 47 -9.54 0.73 7.66
C ARG A 47 -10.64 1.11 6.66
N PHE A 48 -11.57 0.17 6.45
CA PHE A 48 -12.78 0.41 5.66
C PHE A 48 -13.92 0.90 6.55
N GLN A 49 -14.70 1.88 6.08
CA GLN A 49 -15.82 2.48 6.82
C GLN A 49 -17.15 2.24 6.09
N LEU A 50 -18.20 1.91 6.84
CA LEU A 50 -19.55 1.64 6.33
C LEU A 50 -20.32 2.91 5.95
N TYR A 51 -20.13 3.97 6.73
CA TYR A 51 -20.72 5.27 6.48
C TYR A 51 -19.58 6.24 6.17
N ARG A 52 -19.72 6.99 5.07
CA ARG A 52 -18.86 8.14 4.83
C ARG A 52 -19.40 9.28 5.68
N THR A 53 -18.91 9.45 6.90
CA THR A 53 -18.97 10.78 7.52
C THR A 53 -17.92 11.63 6.82
N ASP A 54 -18.26 12.86 6.46
CA ASP A 54 -17.37 13.82 5.79
C ASP A 54 -16.19 14.31 6.65
N ALA A 55 -15.65 13.45 7.52
CA ALA A 55 -14.55 13.75 8.42
C ALA A 55 -13.34 12.87 8.07
N HIS A 56 -12.31 13.53 7.55
CA HIS A 56 -10.95 13.05 7.38
C HIS A 56 -10.51 12.15 8.54
N VAL A 57 -10.45 10.85 8.29
CA VAL A 57 -9.77 9.93 9.19
C VAL A 57 -8.28 10.00 8.87
N ARG A 58 -7.53 10.55 9.81
CA ARG A 58 -6.07 10.40 9.88
C ARG A 58 -5.76 8.94 10.16
N ASP A 59 -4.99 8.31 9.29
CA ASP A 59 -4.28 7.10 9.64
C ASP A 59 -2.98 7.48 10.35
N ILE A 60 -2.91 7.16 11.64
CA ILE A 60 -1.65 7.11 12.38
C ILE A 60 -1.63 5.74 13.06
N ALA A 61 -1.73 4.67 12.30
CA ALA A 61 -1.38 3.35 12.81
C ALA A 61 0.14 3.28 12.98
N THR A 62 0.62 3.29 14.22
CA THR A 62 1.92 2.70 14.55
C THR A 62 1.69 1.76 15.72
N PRO A 63 1.78 0.45 15.48
CA PRO A 63 2.47 -0.40 16.44
C PRO A 63 3.40 -1.44 15.77
N HIS A 64 3.98 -1.15 14.59
CA HIS A 64 5.07 -1.99 14.05
C HIS A 64 6.36 -1.98 14.90
N ALA A 65 6.41 -1.17 15.97
CA ALA A 65 7.52 -1.09 16.92
C ALA A 65 7.27 -1.83 18.26
N SER A 66 6.21 -2.66 18.36
CA SER A 66 6.04 -3.53 19.52
C SER A 66 7.08 -4.64 19.48
N ARG A 67 7.91 -4.77 20.53
CA ARG A 67 8.89 -5.86 20.71
C ARG A 67 8.27 -7.25 20.51
N VAL A 68 6.97 -7.41 20.78
CA VAL A 68 6.23 -8.66 20.60
C VAL A 68 5.92 -8.93 19.13
N ALA A 69 5.51 -7.91 18.36
CA ALA A 69 5.29 -8.04 16.92
C ALA A 69 6.60 -8.32 16.17
N THR A 70 7.68 -7.62 16.54
CA THR A 70 9.03 -7.87 15.98
C THR A 70 9.54 -9.27 16.32
N LYS A 71 9.31 -9.75 17.55
CA LYS A 71 9.72 -11.10 17.98
C LYS A 71 8.91 -12.20 17.29
N CYS A 72 7.59 -12.03 17.16
CA CYS A 72 6.71 -12.99 16.48
C CYS A 72 7.05 -13.13 14.98
N LEU A 73 7.34 -12.00 14.31
CA LEU A 73 7.84 -12.00 12.94
C LEU A 73 9.17 -12.77 12.84
N LEU A 74 10.14 -12.50 13.72
CA LEU A 74 11.44 -13.19 13.73
C LEU A 74 11.32 -14.70 14.00
N GLU A 75 10.40 -15.13 14.87
CA GLU A 75 10.22 -16.53 15.25
C GLU A 75 9.55 -17.39 14.17
N HIS A 76 8.75 -16.79 13.28
CA HIS A 76 8.05 -17.51 12.18
C HIS A 76 8.71 -17.33 10.80
N SER A 77 9.80 -16.57 10.69
CA SER A 77 10.35 -16.16 9.38
C SER A 77 11.87 -16.31 9.24
N SER A 78 12.42 -17.44 9.70
CA SER A 78 13.83 -17.79 9.49
C SER A 78 14.29 -17.75 8.02
N ASP A 79 13.35 -17.88 7.06
CA ASP A 79 13.63 -17.88 5.62
C ASP A 79 13.20 -16.60 4.87
N LEU A 80 12.50 -15.66 5.52
CA LEU A 80 12.10 -14.40 4.87
C LEU A 80 13.16 -13.34 5.13
N ARG A 81 13.84 -12.91 4.07
CA ARG A 81 14.68 -11.71 4.11
C ARG A 81 13.81 -10.54 4.56
N HIS A 82 14.02 -10.08 5.80
CA HIS A 82 13.32 -8.92 6.34
C HIS A 82 13.60 -7.71 5.46
N PHE A 83 12.57 -7.24 4.77
CA PHE A 83 12.66 -6.13 3.85
C PHE A 83 12.35 -4.84 4.60
N HIS A 84 13.39 -4.07 4.93
CA HIS A 84 13.22 -2.82 5.66
C HIS A 84 12.61 -1.74 4.76
N TRP A 85 11.32 -1.45 4.96
CA TRP A 85 10.58 -0.44 4.22
C TRP A 85 10.99 0.99 4.62
N PRO A 86 11.13 1.94 3.68
CA PRO A 86 11.48 3.32 4.02
C PRO A 86 10.28 4.02 4.68
N PRO A 87 10.49 4.79 5.75
CA PRO A 87 9.40 5.42 6.49
C PRO A 87 8.59 6.37 5.59
N LYS A 88 7.27 6.40 5.79
CA LYS A 88 6.32 7.27 5.08
C LYS A 88 6.39 7.11 3.55
N SER A 89 6.40 5.88 3.05
CA SER A 89 6.44 5.59 1.60
C SER A 89 5.26 4.73 1.13
N PRO A 90 4.01 5.21 1.28
CA PRO A 90 2.85 4.49 0.78
C PRO A 90 2.89 4.35 -0.75
N ASP A 91 3.49 5.32 -1.45
CA ASP A 91 3.66 5.33 -2.90
C ASP A 91 4.47 4.16 -3.45
N MET A 92 5.28 3.51 -2.61
CA MET A 92 6.06 2.35 -3.00
C MET A 92 5.32 1.03 -2.70
N ASN A 93 4.27 1.05 -1.89
CA ASN A 93 3.59 -0.14 -1.39
C ASN A 93 2.46 -0.55 -2.34
N ILE A 94 2.57 -1.70 -3.02
CA ILE A 94 1.53 -2.17 -3.96
C ILE A 94 0.18 -2.40 -3.27
N ILE A 95 0.18 -2.60 -1.95
CA ILE A 95 -1.04 -2.85 -1.18
C ILE A 95 -1.97 -1.64 -1.18
N GLU A 96 -1.43 -0.43 -1.29
CA GLU A 96 -2.24 0.79 -1.40
C GLU A 96 -3.10 0.76 -2.68
N ASP A 97 -2.56 0.31 -3.81
CA ASP A 97 -3.34 0.16 -5.05
C ASP A 97 -4.41 -0.93 -4.93
N ILE A 98 -4.12 -1.97 -4.16
CA ILE A 98 -5.08 -3.04 -3.91
C ILE A 98 -6.23 -2.51 -3.05
N TRP A 99 -5.94 -1.74 -2.00
CA TRP A 99 -6.96 -1.11 -1.18
C TRP A 99 -7.80 -0.12 -1.97
N ASP A 100 -7.19 0.70 -2.82
CA ASP A 100 -7.91 1.61 -3.70
C ASP A 100 -8.84 0.86 -4.68
N ALA A 101 -8.37 -0.25 -5.26
CA ALA A 101 -9.18 -1.07 -6.15
C ALA A 101 -10.36 -1.74 -5.44
N LEU A 102 -10.13 -2.31 -4.24
CA LEU A 102 -11.19 -2.90 -3.42
C LEU A 102 -12.24 -1.87 -3.02
N LEU A 103 -11.80 -0.69 -2.61
CA LEU A 103 -12.69 0.37 -2.19
C LEU A 103 -13.52 0.89 -3.36
N TYR A 104 -12.90 1.06 -4.53
CA TYR A 104 -13.61 1.39 -5.74
C TYR A 104 -14.67 0.33 -6.10
N ALA A 105 -14.32 -0.96 -6.02
CA ALA A 105 -15.25 -2.05 -6.30
C ALA A 105 -16.44 -2.04 -5.33
N VAL A 106 -16.19 -1.86 -4.03
CA VAL A 106 -17.24 -1.78 -3.00
C VAL A 106 -18.13 -0.54 -3.19
N GLU A 107 -17.55 0.63 -3.48
CA GLU A 107 -18.30 1.88 -3.75
C GLU A 107 -19.22 1.76 -4.99
N LYS A 108 -18.88 0.87 -5.93
CA LYS A 108 -19.65 0.62 -7.15
C LYS A 108 -20.71 -0.46 -7.01
N ARG A 109 -20.77 -1.19 -5.89
CA ARG A 109 -21.78 -2.23 -5.69
C ARG A 109 -23.18 -1.64 -5.50
N SER A 110 -24.16 -2.35 -6.04
CA SER A 110 -25.58 -2.07 -5.86
C SER A 110 -26.31 -3.36 -5.45
N PRO A 111 -26.96 -3.41 -4.28
CA PRO A 111 -27.06 -2.35 -3.27
C PRO A 111 -25.74 -2.13 -2.50
N PRO A 112 -25.52 -0.94 -1.91
CA PRO A 112 -24.35 -0.69 -1.09
C PRO A 112 -24.38 -1.53 0.20
N PRO A 113 -23.22 -1.90 0.77
CA PRO A 113 -23.17 -2.65 2.01
C PRO A 113 -23.65 -1.80 3.19
N LEU A 114 -24.73 -2.23 3.84
CA LEU A 114 -25.35 -1.52 4.97
C LEU A 114 -24.92 -2.05 6.35
N THR A 115 -24.20 -3.17 6.40
CA THR A 115 -23.77 -3.82 7.63
C THR A 115 -22.30 -4.22 7.56
N PRO A 116 -21.58 -4.33 8.69
CA PRO A 116 -20.19 -4.79 8.71
C PRO A 116 -20.01 -6.14 8.01
N MET A 117 -20.97 -7.05 8.18
CA MET A 117 -20.94 -8.36 7.54
C MET A 117 -21.07 -8.24 6.02
N ASN A 118 -21.99 -7.41 5.52
CA ASN A 118 -22.15 -7.19 4.09
C ASN A 118 -20.93 -6.50 3.48
N LEU A 119 -20.27 -5.60 4.21
CA LEU A 119 -19.02 -4.98 3.79
C LEU A 119 -17.88 -6.00 3.71
N LEU A 120 -17.76 -6.88 4.70
CA LEU A 120 -16.76 -7.95 4.69
C LEU A 120 -16.97 -8.90 3.50
N THR A 121 -18.21 -9.31 3.24
CA THR A 121 -18.54 -10.13 2.07
C THR A 121 -18.21 -9.39 0.79
N ALA A 122 -18.59 -8.11 0.67
CA ALA A 122 -18.31 -7.31 -0.51
C ALA A 122 -16.82 -7.16 -0.80
N LEU A 123 -15.98 -6.98 0.23
CA LEU A 123 -14.53 -6.92 0.09
C LEU A 123 -13.96 -8.28 -0.36
N ARG A 124 -14.43 -9.38 0.24
CA ARG A 124 -13.98 -10.74 -0.12
C ARG A 124 -14.34 -11.10 -1.55
N ASP A 125 -15.57 -10.83 -1.96
CA ASP A 125 -16.02 -11.08 -3.32
C ASP A 125 -15.22 -10.24 -4.32
N SER A 126 -15.05 -8.94 -4.04
CA SER A 126 -14.29 -8.03 -4.91
C SER A 126 -12.82 -8.44 -5.04
N TRP A 127 -12.23 -8.97 -3.97
CA TRP A 127 -10.89 -9.55 -4.00
C TRP A 127 -10.81 -10.77 -4.93
N CYS A 128 -11.80 -11.68 -4.83
CA CYS A 128 -11.87 -12.86 -5.69
C CYS A 128 -12.14 -12.54 -7.16
N GLU A 129 -12.79 -11.40 -7.43
CA GLU A 129 -13.10 -10.92 -8.78
C GLU A 129 -11.92 -10.21 -9.47
N PHE A 130 -10.77 -10.04 -8.79
CA PHE A 130 -9.62 -9.42 -9.43
C PHE A 130 -9.17 -10.18 -10.68
N PRO A 131 -8.85 -9.47 -11.79
CA PRO A 131 -8.39 -10.11 -13.00
C PRO A 131 -7.18 -11.00 -12.75
N PRO A 132 -7.10 -12.17 -13.42
CA PRO A 132 -5.88 -12.96 -13.44
C PRO A 132 -4.70 -12.09 -13.88
N GLY A 133 -3.65 -12.01 -13.04
CA GLY A 133 -2.47 -11.18 -13.31
C GLY A 133 -2.54 -9.73 -12.82
N TYR A 134 -3.61 -9.28 -12.16
CA TYR A 134 -3.67 -7.93 -11.58
C TYR A 134 -2.51 -7.66 -10.62
N LEU A 135 -2.28 -8.57 -9.67
CA LEU A 135 -1.17 -8.46 -8.70
C LEU A 135 0.21 -8.49 -9.39
N GLN A 136 0.36 -9.33 -10.42
CA GLN A 136 1.60 -9.38 -11.20
C GLN A 136 1.87 -8.04 -11.89
N THR A 137 0.84 -7.43 -12.46
CA THR A 137 0.94 -6.13 -13.11
C THR A 137 1.39 -5.05 -12.12
N LEU A 138 0.88 -5.07 -10.87
CA LEU A 138 1.32 -4.13 -9.83
C LEU A 138 2.82 -4.28 -9.52
N VAL A 139 3.30 -5.52 -9.41
CA VAL A 139 4.73 -5.83 -9.19
C VAL A 139 5.58 -5.37 -10.38
N GLU A 140 5.12 -5.58 -11.61
CA GLU A 140 5.79 -5.12 -12.83
C GLU A 140 5.92 -3.60 -12.92
N PHE A 141 5.06 -2.84 -12.24
CA PHE A 141 5.15 -1.38 -12.15
C PHE A 141 6.09 -0.86 -11.06
N ILE A 142 6.54 -1.70 -10.11
CA ILE A 142 7.44 -1.28 -9.02
C ILE A 142 8.73 -0.62 -9.53
N PRO A 143 9.45 -1.14 -10.55
CA PRO A 143 10.63 -0.47 -11.09
C PRO A 143 10.35 0.96 -11.57
N ARG A 144 9.17 1.22 -12.12
CA ARG A 144 8.78 2.57 -12.56
C ARG A 144 8.55 3.51 -11.38
N ARG A 145 7.92 3.02 -10.29
CA ARG A 145 7.76 3.79 -9.05
C ARG A 145 9.10 4.12 -8.41
N PHE A 146 10.03 3.16 -8.43
CA PHE A 146 11.42 3.36 -8.00
C PHE A 146 12.13 4.45 -8.80
N ALA A 147 12.01 4.41 -10.13
CA ALA A 147 12.57 5.44 -10.99
C ALA A 147 12.00 6.83 -10.65
N SER A 148 10.68 6.93 -10.44
CA SER A 148 10.05 8.17 -9.98
C SER A 148 10.61 8.65 -8.62
N LEU A 149 10.83 7.74 -7.67
CA LEU A 149 11.39 8.05 -6.35
C LEU A 149 12.83 8.60 -6.44
N LEU A 150 13.64 8.01 -7.32
CA LEU A 150 15.01 8.45 -7.58
C LEU A 150 15.01 9.82 -8.25
N CYS A 151 14.18 10.04 -9.26
CA CYS A 151 14.00 11.33 -9.93
C CYS A 151 13.55 12.43 -8.95
N ALA A 152 12.63 12.09 -8.03
CA ALA A 152 12.16 12.99 -6.99
C ALA A 152 13.16 13.19 -5.84
N ARG A 153 14.33 12.52 -5.86
CA ARG A 153 15.35 12.55 -4.81
C ARG A 153 14.78 12.23 -3.42
N GLY A 154 13.91 11.21 -3.35
CA GLY A 154 13.23 10.81 -2.11
C GLY A 154 12.02 11.70 -1.75
N GLY A 155 11.67 12.66 -2.59
CA GLY A 155 10.44 13.44 -2.48
C GLY A 155 9.18 12.64 -2.85
N PRO A 156 8.01 13.30 -2.83
CA PRO A 156 6.74 12.69 -3.22
C PRO A 156 6.75 12.20 -4.67
N THR A 157 6.11 11.06 -4.89
CA THR A 157 5.87 10.44 -6.20
C THR A 157 4.36 10.26 -6.40
N ARG A 158 3.95 9.91 -7.62
CA ARG A 158 2.56 9.62 -7.99
C ARG A 158 2.45 8.19 -8.51
#